data_AF-A0A433RD19-F1
#
_entry.id   AF-A0A433RD19-F1
#
_cell.length_a   1.000
_cell.length_b   1.000
_cell.length_c   1.000
_cell.angle_alpha   90.00
_cell.angle_beta   90.00
_cell.angle_gamma   90.00
#
_symmetry.space_group_name_H-M   'P 1'
#
loop_
_entity.id
_entity.type
_entity.pdbx_description
1 polymer ?
#
loop_
_entity_poly.entity_id
_entity_poly.type
_entity_poly.pdbx_seq_one_letter_code
_entity_poly.pdbx_strand_id
1 'polypeptide(L)'
;MNQRKHAVKNRRKKVIPFSLDATFFFERAVQSLDRFHYDKALKYFRRAVEYEPNNPVNHCNMAGILSEMGRYEESNDVLKTVLERVDPSMTECYYYLANNFANMEKYEDAEKALVHYLEKDEEGQFLDEADELLELFRYELHRPTKLTTIKSKENIYAHDKARELLEAGHFAEAVRLLEEIIERQPDFLAARNNLGLAYYYMGLFDKSIHTIREVLEVEPGNLHALCNLAIFYQHSNMQEELRSLLGLLLKTVPFHPEHVFKLSTTLGIVGEHGHAYRHFRRLLRSGELTGEPSLHHFAAVAAANIGRFDDAERHWQQAERLDRESEVPAFYLQKLQKMRTLEESPPTHYHYHLPFDEQFRKWANAPELVPGALKQDPLIRSSFFWALRHGDNRTKAQVIQALGLVADQEVIEALKAFLIDPKEEDELKRVAVLVLRSIGLNEALHVQFGGRMVTLEAKRKAPRLPVWDSTWQAVLEKAMEQMAGRYDVVQQHDMMTLWVDYLSRVYPDVPKLNKSSGWAAALEYWTAKMHRQAITYTDLVARYEASQASISRYVNRIDEACGIREKMKQSLTIPQL
;
A
#
# COMPACT_ATOMS: atom_id res chain seq x y z
N MET A 1 -33.58 -82.13 -67.90
CA MET A 1 -32.23 -81.56 -68.15
C MET A 1 -32.31 -80.05 -67.98
N ASN A 2 -31.80 -79.50 -66.88
CA ASN A 2 -31.76 -78.06 -66.65
C ASN A 2 -30.32 -77.67 -66.31
N GLN A 3 -29.62 -77.04 -67.25
CA GLN A 3 -28.23 -76.59 -67.07
C GLN A 3 -28.20 -75.37 -66.15
N ARG A 4 -27.67 -75.52 -64.93
CA ARG A 4 -27.31 -74.39 -64.06
C ARG A 4 -25.95 -73.85 -64.50
N LYS A 5 -25.95 -72.65 -65.11
CA LYS A 5 -24.73 -71.86 -65.36
C LYS A 5 -24.11 -71.44 -64.02
N HIS A 6 -22.91 -71.91 -63.73
CA HIS A 6 -22.09 -71.34 -62.66
C HIS A 6 -21.52 -69.99 -63.12
N ALA A 7 -22.05 -68.90 -62.56
CA ALA A 7 -21.44 -67.58 -62.68
C ALA A 7 -20.17 -67.52 -61.80
N VAL A 8 -19.02 -67.39 -62.44
CA VAL A 8 -17.74 -67.12 -61.77
C VAL A 8 -17.83 -65.72 -61.14
N LYS A 9 -17.96 -65.67 -59.81
CA LYS A 9 -17.92 -64.43 -59.03
C LYS A 9 -16.50 -63.85 -59.13
N ASN A 10 -16.33 -62.85 -59.97
CA ASN A 10 -15.08 -62.11 -60.12
C ASN A 10 -14.81 -61.31 -58.83
N ARG A 11 -14.04 -61.87 -57.89
CA ARG A 11 -13.55 -61.16 -56.69
C ARG A 11 -12.54 -60.11 -57.14
N ARG A 12 -13.00 -58.87 -57.40
CA ARG A 12 -12.12 -57.70 -57.48
C ARG A 12 -11.33 -57.62 -56.17
N LYS A 13 -10.02 -57.85 -56.21
CA LYS A 13 -9.12 -57.52 -55.11
C LYS A 13 -9.28 -56.01 -54.86
N LYS A 14 -9.75 -55.61 -53.67
CA LYS A 14 -9.70 -54.22 -53.24
C LYS A 14 -8.23 -53.85 -53.15
N VAL A 15 -7.68 -53.20 -54.17
CA VAL A 15 -6.38 -52.55 -54.10
C VAL A 15 -6.61 -51.29 -53.26
N ILE A 16 -6.22 -51.34 -51.99
CA ILE A 16 -6.18 -50.16 -51.15
C ILE A 16 -4.90 -49.41 -51.57
N PRO A 17 -4.98 -48.15 -52.01
CA PRO A 17 -3.79 -47.33 -52.25
C PRO A 17 -2.98 -47.27 -50.95
N PHE A 18 -1.73 -47.73 -51.00
CA PHE A 18 -0.79 -47.65 -49.88
C PHE A 18 0.22 -46.56 -50.22
N SER A 19 -0.01 -45.35 -49.72
CA SER A 19 0.95 -44.26 -49.79
C SER A 19 1.79 -44.25 -48.50
N LEU A 20 3.12 -44.27 -48.67
CA LEU A 20 4.08 -44.03 -47.59
C LEU A 20 4.38 -42.52 -47.53
N ASP A 21 3.35 -41.72 -47.29
CA ASP A 21 3.44 -40.27 -47.16
C ASP A 21 3.70 -39.83 -45.72
N ALA A 22 3.86 -38.51 -45.51
CA ALA A 22 4.10 -37.95 -44.17
C ALA A 22 2.98 -38.32 -43.19
N THR A 23 1.71 -38.31 -43.62
CA THR A 23 0.56 -38.70 -42.82
C THR A 23 0.65 -40.16 -42.37
N PHE A 24 1.02 -41.08 -43.27
CA PHE A 24 1.24 -42.48 -42.90
C PHE A 24 2.30 -42.63 -41.80
N PHE A 25 3.44 -41.94 -41.94
CA PHE A 25 4.50 -42.02 -40.93
C PHE A 25 4.10 -41.34 -39.61
N PHE A 26 3.38 -40.22 -39.68
CA PHE A 26 2.83 -39.53 -38.51
C PHE A 26 1.88 -40.44 -37.71
N GLU A 27 0.90 -41.07 -38.36
CA GLU A 27 -0.04 -41.99 -37.70
C GLU A 27 0.68 -43.19 -37.05
N ARG A 28 1.72 -43.72 -37.71
CA ARG A 28 2.56 -44.79 -37.16
C ARG A 28 3.39 -44.33 -35.96
N ALA A 29 3.84 -43.08 -35.98
CA ALA A 29 4.58 -42.48 -34.88
C ALA A 29 3.67 -42.35 -33.65
N VAL A 30 2.48 -41.78 -33.81
CA VAL A 30 1.46 -41.66 -32.75
C VAL A 30 1.06 -43.04 -32.21
N GLN A 31 0.77 -44.02 -33.07
CA GLN A 31 0.46 -45.38 -32.62
C GLN A 31 1.62 -46.04 -31.84
N SER A 32 2.86 -45.70 -32.17
CA SER A 32 4.03 -46.20 -31.43
C SER A 32 4.18 -45.49 -30.08
N LEU A 33 3.86 -44.19 -30.03
CA LEU A 33 3.84 -43.37 -28.83
C LEU A 33 2.77 -43.83 -27.84
N ASP A 34 1.55 -44.11 -28.29
CA ASP A 34 0.45 -44.66 -27.47
C ASP A 34 0.83 -45.99 -26.78
N ARG A 35 1.86 -46.67 -27.30
CA ARG A 35 2.40 -47.92 -26.78
C ARG A 35 3.75 -47.74 -26.09
N PHE A 36 4.15 -46.50 -25.78
CA PHE A 36 5.41 -46.13 -25.12
C PHE A 36 6.67 -46.64 -25.84
N HIS A 37 6.60 -46.88 -27.16
CA HIS A 37 7.76 -47.30 -27.96
C HIS A 37 8.48 -46.09 -28.56
N TYR A 38 9.11 -45.28 -27.70
CA TYR A 38 9.74 -44.01 -28.05
C TYR A 38 10.76 -44.13 -29.20
N ASP A 39 11.61 -45.17 -29.22
CA ASP A 39 12.56 -45.41 -30.32
C ASP A 39 11.90 -45.61 -31.69
N LYS A 40 10.73 -46.26 -31.72
CA LYS A 40 9.98 -46.48 -32.96
C LYS A 40 9.22 -45.22 -33.36
N ALA A 41 8.60 -44.55 -32.39
CA ALA A 41 7.94 -43.27 -32.61
C ALA A 41 8.91 -42.24 -33.21
N LEU A 42 10.11 -42.11 -32.64
CA LEU A 42 11.15 -41.21 -33.14
C LEU A 42 11.57 -41.53 -34.58
N LYS A 43 11.73 -42.81 -34.94
CA LYS A 43 12.05 -43.21 -36.32
C LYS A 43 10.95 -42.80 -37.29
N TYR A 44 9.69 -42.94 -36.89
CA TYR A 44 8.56 -42.57 -37.74
C TYR A 44 8.38 -41.05 -37.82
N PHE A 45 8.55 -40.29 -36.75
CA PHE A 45 8.54 -38.83 -36.81
C PHE A 45 9.70 -38.27 -37.65
N ARG A 46 10.90 -38.85 -37.56
CA ARG A 46 12.01 -38.49 -38.47
C ARG A 46 11.64 -38.68 -39.94
N ARG A 47 10.97 -39.79 -40.26
CA ARG A 47 10.45 -40.02 -41.62
C ARG A 47 9.40 -38.99 -41.99
N ALA A 48 8.45 -38.68 -41.12
CA ALA A 48 7.44 -37.63 -41.37
C ALA A 48 8.09 -36.26 -41.67
N VAL A 49 9.12 -35.89 -40.91
CA VAL A 49 9.93 -34.68 -41.14
C VAL A 49 10.69 -34.74 -42.47
N GLU A 50 11.25 -35.89 -42.87
CA GLU A 50 11.92 -36.04 -44.18
C GLU A 50 10.96 -35.81 -45.36
N TYR A 51 9.70 -36.23 -45.24
CA TYR A 51 8.68 -36.02 -46.28
C TYR A 51 8.10 -34.60 -46.26
N GLU A 52 7.94 -33.99 -45.08
CA GLU A 52 7.43 -32.64 -44.88
C GLU A 52 8.37 -31.81 -44.01
N PRO A 53 9.52 -31.36 -44.55
CA PRO A 53 10.53 -30.64 -43.78
C PRO A 53 10.07 -29.27 -43.29
N ASN A 54 9.04 -28.69 -43.92
CA ASN A 54 8.49 -27.38 -43.59
C ASN A 54 7.27 -27.46 -42.66
N ASN A 55 6.92 -28.64 -42.13
CA ASN A 55 5.80 -28.80 -41.21
C ASN A 55 6.29 -28.71 -39.74
N PRO A 56 6.07 -27.58 -39.05
CA PRO A 56 6.59 -27.37 -37.69
C PRO A 56 6.03 -28.39 -36.69
N VAL A 57 4.78 -28.85 -36.88
CA VAL A 57 4.14 -29.83 -35.99
C VAL A 57 4.89 -31.16 -35.97
N ASN A 58 5.41 -31.62 -37.11
CA ASN A 58 6.21 -32.85 -37.16
C ASN A 58 7.53 -32.72 -36.39
N HIS A 59 8.15 -31.54 -36.47
CA HIS A 59 9.38 -31.24 -35.71
C HIS A 59 9.11 -31.12 -34.21
N CYS A 60 8.05 -30.41 -33.80
CA CYS A 60 7.67 -30.28 -32.39
C CYS A 60 7.34 -31.64 -31.75
N ASN A 61 6.61 -32.51 -32.47
CA ASN A 61 6.35 -33.87 -32.01
C ASN A 61 7.64 -34.70 -31.90
N MET A 62 8.55 -34.56 -32.87
CA MET A 62 9.87 -35.21 -32.79
C MET A 62 10.68 -34.73 -31.59
N ALA A 63 10.67 -33.42 -31.31
CA ALA A 63 11.30 -32.81 -30.15
C ALA A 63 10.69 -33.34 -28.84
N GLY A 64 9.37 -33.38 -28.72
CA GLY A 64 8.69 -33.95 -27.56
C GLY A 64 9.10 -35.40 -27.27
N ILE A 65 9.22 -36.25 -28.29
CA ILE A 65 9.75 -37.61 -28.11
C ILE A 65 11.20 -37.62 -27.62
N LEU A 66 12.04 -36.73 -28.14
CA LEU A 66 13.43 -36.61 -27.68
C LEU A 66 13.49 -36.17 -26.21
N SER A 67 12.63 -35.25 -25.79
CA SER A 67 12.48 -34.84 -24.39
C SER A 67 12.05 -35.99 -23.48
N GLU A 68 11.03 -36.76 -23.87
CA GLU A 68 10.57 -37.95 -23.13
C GLU A 68 11.67 -39.03 -22.99
N MET A 69 12.58 -39.09 -23.96
CA MET A 69 13.76 -39.98 -23.90
C MET A 69 14.91 -39.41 -23.06
N GLY A 70 14.77 -38.23 -22.45
CA GLY A 70 15.82 -37.52 -21.71
C GLY A 70 16.92 -36.92 -22.60
N ARG A 71 16.69 -36.82 -23.91
CA ARG A 71 17.64 -36.29 -24.91
C ARG A 71 17.37 -34.81 -25.16
N TYR A 72 17.48 -34.02 -24.10
CA TYR A 72 17.07 -32.62 -24.07
C TYR A 72 17.85 -31.73 -25.03
N GLU A 73 19.16 -31.93 -25.19
CA GLU A 73 19.98 -31.17 -26.14
C GLU A 73 19.55 -31.39 -27.58
N GLU A 74 19.31 -32.65 -27.97
CA GLU A 74 18.85 -32.97 -29.32
C GLU A 74 17.44 -32.43 -29.57
N SER A 75 16.56 -32.48 -28.56
CA SER A 75 15.26 -31.83 -28.63
C SER A 75 15.40 -30.32 -28.85
N ASN A 76 16.29 -29.67 -28.10
CA ASN A 76 16.49 -28.22 -28.18
C ASN A 76 17.02 -27.79 -29.56
N ASP A 77 17.88 -28.60 -30.17
CA ASP A 77 18.37 -28.34 -31.54
C ASP A 77 17.25 -28.41 -32.58
N VAL A 78 16.31 -29.34 -32.42
CA VAL A 78 15.12 -29.45 -33.28
C VAL A 78 14.20 -28.23 -33.08
N LEU A 79 13.89 -27.87 -31.84
CA LEU A 79 13.03 -26.73 -31.52
C LEU A 79 13.62 -25.40 -32.03
N LYS A 80 14.93 -25.20 -31.90
CA LYS A 80 15.63 -24.04 -32.48
C LYS A 80 15.57 -24.04 -34.00
N THR A 81 15.70 -25.21 -34.64
CA THR A 81 15.56 -25.32 -36.10
C THR A 81 14.16 -24.90 -36.55
N VAL A 82 13.12 -25.24 -35.79
CA VAL A 82 11.76 -24.76 -36.06
C VAL A 82 11.70 -23.24 -36.03
N LEU A 83 12.15 -22.64 -34.93
CA LEU A 83 12.13 -21.18 -34.73
C LEU A 83 12.99 -20.41 -35.74
N GLU A 84 14.11 -20.98 -36.19
CA GLU A 84 15.03 -20.30 -37.12
C GLU A 84 14.65 -20.46 -38.59
N ARG A 85 14.09 -21.61 -38.98
CA ARG A 85 14.04 -22.02 -40.39
C ARG A 85 12.69 -22.52 -40.89
N VAL A 86 11.79 -22.95 -40.00
CA VAL A 86 10.51 -23.55 -40.39
C VAL A 86 9.37 -22.59 -40.11
N ASP A 87 9.21 -22.21 -38.83
CA ASP A 87 8.17 -21.30 -38.37
C ASP A 87 8.66 -20.48 -37.17
N PRO A 88 9.13 -19.25 -37.40
CA PRO A 88 9.53 -18.32 -36.33
C PRO A 88 8.38 -17.86 -35.43
N SER A 89 7.13 -18.10 -35.81
CA SER A 89 5.95 -17.72 -35.03
C SER A 89 5.43 -18.83 -34.12
N MET A 90 6.02 -20.03 -34.17
CA MET A 90 5.65 -21.17 -33.32
C MET A 90 6.14 -20.96 -31.87
N THR A 91 5.39 -20.18 -31.10
CA THR A 91 5.71 -19.76 -29.73
C THR A 91 5.83 -20.93 -28.76
N GLU A 92 5.10 -22.02 -28.99
CA GLU A 92 5.12 -23.23 -28.16
C GLU A 92 6.50 -23.88 -28.09
N CYS A 93 7.35 -23.66 -29.09
CA CYS A 93 8.75 -24.10 -29.05
C CYS A 93 9.50 -23.53 -27.84
N TYR A 94 9.19 -22.30 -27.43
CA TYR A 94 9.80 -21.67 -26.26
C TYR A 94 9.35 -22.32 -24.95
N TYR A 95 8.10 -22.76 -24.85
CA TYR A 95 7.61 -23.55 -23.70
C TYR A 95 8.31 -24.91 -23.61
N TYR A 96 8.48 -25.62 -24.74
CA TYR A 96 9.21 -26.88 -24.77
C TYR A 96 10.70 -26.70 -24.44
N LEU A 97 11.34 -25.64 -24.95
CA LEU A 97 12.71 -25.27 -24.59
C LEU A 97 12.84 -25.01 -23.08
N ALA A 98 11.88 -24.30 -22.47
CA ALA A 98 11.88 -24.02 -21.04
C ALA A 98 11.83 -25.31 -20.21
N ASN A 99 10.92 -26.23 -20.55
CA ASN A 99 10.82 -27.53 -19.90
C ASN A 99 12.11 -28.34 -20.02
N ASN A 100 12.72 -28.36 -21.21
CA ASN A 100 13.99 -29.06 -21.42
C ASN A 100 15.12 -28.43 -20.61
N PHE A 101 15.24 -27.10 -20.57
CA PHE A 101 16.24 -26.43 -19.75
C PHE A 101 16.03 -26.65 -18.25
N ALA A 102 14.78 -26.70 -17.79
CA ALA A 102 14.45 -27.00 -16.40
C ALA A 102 14.88 -28.42 -16.00
N ASN A 103 14.61 -29.42 -16.85
CA ASN A 103 15.06 -30.80 -16.64
C ASN A 103 16.59 -30.95 -16.69
N MET A 104 17.29 -30.01 -17.32
CA MET A 104 18.75 -29.91 -17.32
C MET A 104 19.31 -29.07 -16.16
N GLU A 105 18.46 -28.64 -15.21
CA GLU A 105 18.78 -27.75 -14.09
C GLU A 105 19.36 -26.38 -14.51
N LYS A 106 19.11 -25.96 -15.76
CA LYS A 106 19.53 -24.66 -16.30
C LYS A 106 18.42 -23.63 -16.12
N TYR A 107 18.10 -23.32 -14.86
CA TYR A 107 16.92 -22.51 -14.50
C TYR A 107 16.94 -21.10 -15.10
N GLU A 108 18.09 -20.47 -15.30
CA GLU A 108 18.15 -19.15 -15.95
C GLU A 108 17.83 -19.19 -17.45
N ASP A 109 18.21 -20.25 -18.15
CA ASP A 109 17.89 -20.40 -19.57
C ASP A 109 16.44 -20.89 -19.74
N ALA A 110 15.96 -21.70 -18.79
CA ALA A 110 14.57 -22.09 -18.70
C ALA A 110 13.65 -20.87 -18.47
N GLU A 111 14.01 -20.01 -17.52
CA GLU A 111 13.32 -18.76 -17.23
C GLU A 111 13.27 -17.86 -18.47
N LYS A 112 14.39 -17.66 -19.18
CA LYS A 112 14.41 -16.85 -20.42
C LYS A 112 13.50 -17.39 -21.51
N ALA A 113 13.51 -18.70 -21.74
CA ALA A 113 12.67 -19.34 -22.75
C ALA A 113 11.19 -19.20 -22.37
N LEU A 114 10.85 -19.44 -21.11
CA LEU A 114 9.47 -19.35 -20.62
C LEU A 114 8.93 -17.93 -20.65
N VAL A 115 9.75 -16.94 -20.29
CA VAL A 115 9.41 -15.52 -20.44
C VAL A 115 9.12 -15.19 -21.90
N HIS A 116 9.93 -15.69 -22.84
CA HIS A 116 9.70 -15.43 -24.26
C HIS A 116 8.39 -16.04 -24.78
N TYR A 117 8.01 -17.23 -24.29
CA TYR A 117 6.71 -17.83 -24.58
C TYR A 117 5.57 -16.90 -24.11
N LEU A 118 5.61 -16.50 -22.84
CA LEU A 118 4.58 -15.67 -22.21
C LEU A 118 4.51 -14.23 -22.78
N GLU A 119 5.62 -13.70 -23.31
CA GLU A 119 5.64 -12.39 -23.98
C GLU A 119 5.03 -12.41 -25.39
N LYS A 120 5.06 -13.57 -26.06
CA LYS A 120 4.69 -13.70 -27.47
C LYS A 120 3.31 -14.31 -27.69
N ASP A 121 2.79 -15.03 -26.70
CA ASP A 121 1.58 -15.82 -26.82
C ASP A 121 0.59 -15.53 -25.68
N GLU A 122 -0.31 -14.58 -25.90
CA GLU A 122 -1.28 -14.10 -24.89
C GLU A 122 -2.43 -15.09 -24.62
N GLU A 123 -2.73 -15.96 -25.58
CA GLU A 123 -3.77 -17.00 -25.50
C GLU A 123 -3.17 -18.41 -25.69
N GLY A 124 -1.89 -18.56 -25.33
CA GLY A 124 -1.15 -19.79 -25.53
C GLY A 124 -1.77 -20.99 -24.81
N GLN A 125 -1.63 -22.17 -25.40
CA GLN A 125 -2.23 -23.38 -24.84
C GLN A 125 -1.60 -23.87 -23.52
N PHE A 126 -0.43 -23.34 -23.13
CA PHE A 126 0.35 -23.77 -21.96
C PHE A 126 0.51 -22.66 -20.91
N LEU A 127 -0.41 -21.69 -20.87
CA LEU A 127 -0.30 -20.56 -19.94
C LEU A 127 -0.32 -21.00 -18.48
N ASP A 128 -1.22 -21.91 -18.10
CA ASP A 128 -1.35 -22.39 -16.73
C ASP A 128 -0.10 -23.17 -16.30
N GLU A 129 0.40 -24.08 -17.14
CA GLU A 129 1.62 -24.85 -16.86
C GLU A 129 2.87 -23.97 -16.85
N ALA A 130 2.89 -22.89 -17.64
CA ALA A 130 3.97 -21.92 -17.60
C ALA A 130 4.01 -21.16 -16.26
N ASP A 131 2.87 -20.90 -15.62
CA ASP A 131 2.86 -20.30 -14.29
C ASP A 131 3.43 -21.22 -13.22
N GLU A 132 3.03 -22.50 -13.23
CA GLU A 132 3.55 -23.49 -12.28
C GLU A 132 5.08 -23.60 -12.40
N LEU A 133 5.59 -23.56 -13.63
CA LEU A 133 7.01 -23.62 -13.91
C LEU A 133 7.74 -22.33 -13.49
N LEU A 134 7.10 -21.15 -13.59
CA LEU A 134 7.62 -19.89 -13.06
C LEU A 134 7.73 -19.89 -11.53
N GLU A 135 6.75 -20.46 -10.83
CA GLU A 135 6.80 -20.58 -9.37
C GLU A 135 7.97 -21.46 -8.92
N LEU A 136 8.20 -22.57 -9.63
CA LEU A 136 9.36 -23.43 -9.43
C LEU A 136 10.66 -22.64 -9.61
N PHE A 137 10.78 -21.85 -10.68
CA PHE A 137 12.00 -21.07 -10.93
C PHE A 137 12.22 -19.98 -9.89
N ARG A 138 11.16 -19.30 -9.41
CA ARG A 138 11.25 -18.33 -8.31
C ARG A 138 11.84 -18.99 -7.06
N TYR A 139 11.39 -20.21 -6.76
CA TYR A 139 11.88 -20.98 -5.63
C TYR A 139 13.37 -21.35 -5.78
N GLU A 140 13.74 -21.94 -6.92
CA GLU A 140 15.11 -22.41 -7.20
C GLU A 140 16.13 -21.26 -7.36
N LEU A 141 15.74 -20.15 -7.99
CA LEU A 141 16.62 -19.00 -8.21
C LEU A 141 16.69 -18.04 -7.01
N HIS A 142 15.89 -18.27 -5.96
CA HIS A 142 15.78 -17.43 -4.76
C HIS A 142 15.59 -15.95 -5.05
N ARG A 143 14.88 -15.63 -6.14
CA ARG A 143 14.63 -14.26 -6.57
C ARG A 143 13.30 -14.19 -7.32
N PRO A 144 12.63 -13.03 -7.33
CA PRO A 144 11.50 -12.83 -8.22
C PRO A 144 11.96 -12.96 -9.69
N THR A 145 11.11 -13.55 -10.51
CA THR A 145 11.34 -13.70 -11.95
C THR A 145 11.57 -12.34 -12.58
N LYS A 146 12.53 -12.25 -13.50
CA LYS A 146 12.77 -11.04 -14.31
C LYS A 146 11.70 -10.91 -15.39
N LEU A 147 10.47 -10.64 -14.97
CA LEU A 147 9.34 -10.47 -15.87
C LEU A 147 9.05 -8.99 -16.06
N THR A 148 9.51 -8.47 -17.19
CA THR A 148 9.01 -7.22 -17.75
C THR A 148 7.95 -7.58 -18.78
N THR A 149 6.68 -7.31 -18.48
CA THR A 149 5.51 -7.36 -19.38
C THR A 149 5.06 -8.75 -19.88
N ILE A 150 4.19 -9.41 -19.11
CA ILE A 150 3.20 -10.36 -19.66
C ILE A 150 1.89 -9.59 -19.81
N LYS A 151 1.40 -9.42 -21.03
CA LYS A 151 0.12 -8.73 -21.29
C LYS A 151 -1.11 -9.51 -20.84
N SER A 152 -1.06 -10.85 -20.86
CA SER A 152 -2.18 -11.70 -20.42
C SER A 152 -2.39 -11.70 -18.90
N LYS A 153 -1.41 -11.25 -18.10
CA LYS A 153 -1.49 -11.13 -16.63
C LYS A 153 -0.97 -9.82 -16.05
N GLU A 154 -0.78 -8.79 -16.88
CA GLU A 154 -0.42 -7.43 -16.43
C GLU A 154 -1.39 -6.97 -15.33
N ASN A 155 -2.67 -7.32 -15.46
CA ASN A 155 -3.71 -6.96 -14.50
C ASN A 155 -3.62 -7.70 -13.15
N ILE A 156 -3.19 -8.97 -13.11
CA ILE A 156 -3.05 -9.72 -11.85
C ILE A 156 -1.84 -9.19 -11.08
N TYR A 157 -0.71 -9.00 -11.75
CA TYR A 157 0.47 -8.40 -11.13
C TYR A 157 0.25 -6.92 -10.76
N ALA A 158 -0.45 -6.16 -11.60
CA ALA A 158 -0.84 -4.79 -11.29
C ALA A 158 -1.84 -4.72 -10.14
N HIS A 159 -2.76 -5.69 -10.01
CA HIS A 159 -3.70 -5.78 -8.89
C HIS A 159 -2.99 -6.16 -7.59
N ASP A 160 -2.04 -7.09 -7.65
CA ASP A 160 -1.17 -7.44 -6.52
C ASP A 160 -0.34 -6.24 -6.08
N LYS A 161 0.27 -5.52 -7.03
CA LYS A 161 0.97 -4.26 -6.75
C LYS A 161 0.01 -3.20 -6.19
N ALA A 162 -1.22 -3.10 -6.67
CA ALA A 162 -2.19 -2.17 -6.12
C ALA A 162 -2.59 -2.54 -4.70
N ARG A 163 -2.70 -3.83 -4.39
CA ARG A 163 -2.88 -4.35 -3.03
C ARG A 163 -1.67 -4.04 -2.15
N GLU A 164 -0.45 -4.23 -2.63
CA GLU A 164 0.77 -3.83 -1.91
C GLU A 164 0.81 -2.32 -1.65
N LEU A 165 0.38 -1.49 -2.62
CA LEU A 165 0.27 -0.04 -2.44
C LEU A 165 -0.79 0.34 -1.40
N LEU A 166 -1.94 -0.34 -1.40
CA LEU A 166 -2.97 -0.19 -0.36
C LEU A 166 -2.43 -0.59 1.02
N GLU A 167 -1.77 -1.75 1.07
CA GLU A 167 -1.15 -2.27 2.27
C GLU A 167 -0.04 -1.35 2.75
N ALA A 168 0.74 -0.72 1.87
CA ALA A 168 1.79 0.27 2.14
C ALA A 168 1.25 1.67 2.47
N GLY A 169 -0.06 1.89 2.34
CA GLY A 169 -0.72 3.15 2.61
C GLY A 169 -0.54 4.21 1.52
N HIS A 170 -0.07 3.83 0.33
CA HIS A 170 0.07 4.68 -0.86
C HIS A 170 -1.24 4.72 -1.66
N PHE A 171 -2.30 5.27 -1.06
CA PHE A 171 -3.67 5.09 -1.57
C PHE A 171 -3.90 5.78 -2.92
N ALA A 172 -3.31 6.95 -3.13
CA ALA A 172 -3.44 7.68 -4.39
C ALA A 172 -2.78 6.96 -5.57
N GLU A 173 -1.67 6.26 -5.33
CA GLU A 173 -1.01 5.44 -6.34
C GLU A 173 -1.80 4.17 -6.63
N ALA A 174 -2.34 3.54 -5.57
CA ALA A 174 -3.24 2.40 -5.72
C ALA A 174 -4.48 2.76 -6.55
N VAL A 175 -5.12 3.90 -6.29
CA VAL A 175 -6.28 4.37 -7.08
C VAL A 175 -5.95 4.48 -8.56
N ARG A 176 -4.85 5.15 -8.92
CA ARG A 176 -4.46 5.31 -10.34
C ARG A 176 -4.25 3.95 -11.03
N LEU A 177 -3.56 3.03 -10.35
CA LEU A 177 -3.29 1.71 -10.88
C LEU A 177 -4.58 0.88 -11.03
N LEU A 178 -5.47 0.96 -10.04
CA LEU A 178 -6.75 0.24 -10.06
C LEU A 178 -7.72 0.79 -11.11
N GLU A 179 -7.76 2.12 -11.30
CA GLU A 179 -8.51 2.75 -12.38
C GLU A 179 -8.01 2.26 -13.75
N GLU A 180 -6.70 2.21 -13.97
CA GLU A 180 -6.10 1.68 -15.20
C GLU A 180 -6.46 0.19 -15.45
N ILE A 181 -6.40 -0.64 -14.41
CA ILE A 181 -6.80 -2.05 -14.49
C ILE A 181 -8.27 -2.18 -14.92
N ILE A 182 -9.15 -1.38 -14.32
CA ILE A 182 -10.60 -1.43 -14.57
C ILE A 182 -10.95 -0.86 -15.96
N GLU A 183 -10.23 0.15 -16.44
CA GLU A 183 -10.38 0.66 -17.80
C GLU A 183 -10.08 -0.41 -18.85
N ARG A 184 -9.05 -1.23 -18.60
CA ARG A 184 -8.67 -2.34 -19.49
C ARG A 184 -9.58 -3.56 -19.32
N GLN A 185 -10.02 -3.87 -18.11
CA GLN A 185 -10.85 -5.03 -17.79
C GLN A 185 -12.00 -4.64 -16.86
N PRO A 186 -13.13 -4.16 -17.42
CA PRO A 186 -14.27 -3.70 -16.63
C PRO A 186 -14.87 -4.75 -15.68
N ASP A 187 -14.76 -6.03 -16.05
CA ASP A 187 -15.32 -7.16 -15.31
C ASP A 187 -14.41 -7.66 -14.16
N PHE A 188 -13.25 -7.05 -13.93
CA PHE A 188 -12.34 -7.49 -12.86
C PHE A 188 -12.80 -6.98 -11.48
N LEU A 189 -13.78 -7.67 -10.90
CA LEU A 189 -14.45 -7.27 -9.66
C LEU A 189 -13.50 -7.15 -8.45
N ALA A 190 -12.42 -7.94 -8.38
CA ALA A 190 -11.45 -7.84 -7.30
C ALA A 190 -10.67 -6.51 -7.33
N ALA A 191 -10.33 -6.00 -8.51
CA ALA A 191 -9.73 -4.68 -8.66
C ALA A 191 -10.73 -3.58 -8.29
N ARG A 192 -11.99 -3.72 -8.69
CA ARG A 192 -13.07 -2.78 -8.33
C ARG A 192 -13.35 -2.75 -6.82
N ASN A 193 -13.29 -3.90 -6.14
CA ASN A 193 -13.35 -4.00 -4.68
C ASN A 193 -12.21 -3.24 -3.99
N ASN A 194 -10.97 -3.43 -4.48
CA ASN A 194 -9.80 -2.72 -3.95
C ASN A 194 -9.85 -1.22 -4.27
N LEU A 195 -10.44 -0.81 -5.41
CA LEU A 195 -10.63 0.60 -5.74
C LEU A 195 -11.59 1.26 -4.77
N GLY A 196 -12.72 0.60 -4.46
CA GLY A 196 -13.65 1.06 -3.43
C GLY A 196 -12.96 1.24 -2.08
N LEU A 197 -12.10 0.29 -1.68
CA LEU A 197 -11.30 0.38 -0.46
C LEU A 197 -10.26 1.53 -0.50
N ALA A 198 -9.60 1.73 -1.64
CA ALA A 198 -8.64 2.82 -1.84
C ALA A 198 -9.33 4.19 -1.71
N TYR A 199 -10.49 4.37 -2.37
CA TYR A 199 -11.31 5.56 -2.20
C TYR A 199 -11.75 5.79 -0.76
N TYR A 200 -12.10 4.72 -0.04
CA TYR A 200 -12.44 4.80 1.37
C TYR A 200 -11.26 5.30 2.22
N TYR A 201 -10.05 4.79 2.02
CA TYR A 201 -8.86 5.28 2.74
C TYR A 201 -8.49 6.72 2.36
N MET A 202 -8.78 7.15 1.13
CA MET A 202 -8.71 8.55 0.73
C MET A 202 -9.88 9.41 1.26
N GLY A 203 -10.83 8.81 2.00
CA GLY A 203 -12.05 9.41 2.54
C GLY A 203 -13.02 9.94 1.49
N LEU A 204 -12.95 9.41 0.27
CA LEU A 204 -13.91 9.66 -0.80
C LEU A 204 -15.11 8.70 -0.63
N PHE A 205 -15.86 8.87 0.47
CA PHE A 205 -16.88 7.89 0.91
C PHE A 205 -17.98 7.64 -0.11
N ASP A 206 -18.52 8.69 -0.75
CA ASP A 206 -19.56 8.55 -1.75
C ASP A 206 -19.10 7.71 -2.95
N LYS A 207 -17.86 7.95 -3.42
CA LYS A 207 -17.24 7.14 -4.47
C LYS A 207 -17.04 5.70 -4.00
N SER A 208 -16.52 5.49 -2.79
CA SER A 208 -16.30 4.14 -2.25
C SER A 208 -17.57 3.30 -2.19
N ILE A 209 -18.68 3.88 -1.71
CA ILE A 209 -19.99 3.21 -1.62
C ILE A 209 -20.53 2.93 -3.02
N HIS A 210 -20.44 3.89 -3.94
CA HIS A 210 -20.90 3.71 -5.31
C HIS A 210 -20.13 2.58 -6.03
N THR A 211 -18.79 2.61 -5.99
CA THR A 211 -17.93 1.59 -6.61
C THR A 211 -18.20 0.19 -6.05
N ILE A 212 -18.43 0.04 -4.75
CA ILE A 212 -18.77 -1.26 -4.15
C ILE A 212 -20.19 -1.71 -4.51
N ARG A 213 -21.15 -0.79 -4.66
CA ARG A 213 -22.50 -1.15 -5.14
C ARG A 213 -22.47 -1.69 -6.56
N GLU A 214 -21.63 -1.15 -7.45
CA GLU A 214 -21.45 -1.72 -8.80
C GLU A 214 -20.96 -3.17 -8.76
N VAL A 215 -20.06 -3.51 -7.82
CA VAL A 215 -19.62 -4.90 -7.63
C VAL A 215 -20.79 -5.79 -7.19
N LEU A 216 -21.61 -5.32 -6.26
CA LEU A 216 -22.77 -6.07 -5.74
C LEU A 216 -23.94 -6.16 -6.72
N GLU A 217 -24.02 -5.26 -7.70
CA GLU A 217 -24.99 -5.37 -8.81
C GLU A 217 -24.65 -6.55 -9.73
N VAL A 218 -23.35 -6.80 -9.96
CA VAL A 218 -22.87 -7.94 -10.76
C VAL A 218 -22.86 -9.22 -9.93
N GLU A 219 -22.32 -9.17 -8.72
CA GLU A 219 -22.19 -10.31 -7.82
C GLU A 219 -22.76 -10.00 -6.42
N PRO A 220 -24.07 -10.19 -6.19
CA PRO A 220 -24.73 -9.87 -4.92
C PRO A 220 -24.20 -10.64 -3.70
N GLY A 221 -23.52 -11.78 -3.94
CA GLY A 221 -22.93 -12.63 -2.91
C GLY A 221 -21.47 -12.34 -2.61
N ASN A 222 -20.84 -11.35 -3.26
CA ASN A 222 -19.41 -11.07 -3.10
C ASN A 222 -19.09 -10.64 -1.67
N LEU A 223 -18.46 -11.53 -0.90
CA LEU A 223 -18.22 -11.30 0.54
C LEU A 223 -17.30 -10.11 0.80
N HIS A 224 -16.28 -9.88 -0.04
CA HIS A 224 -15.38 -8.74 0.12
C HIS A 224 -16.13 -7.42 -0.05
N ALA A 225 -17.00 -7.34 -1.06
CA ALA A 225 -17.85 -6.18 -1.32
C ALA A 225 -18.84 -5.94 -0.17
N LEU A 226 -19.54 -6.98 0.30
CA LEU A 226 -20.46 -6.89 1.44
C LEU A 226 -19.76 -6.43 2.72
N CYS A 227 -18.57 -6.97 2.99
CA CYS A 227 -17.78 -6.59 4.16
C CYS A 227 -17.25 -5.15 4.07
N ASN A 228 -16.75 -4.74 2.91
CA ASN A 228 -16.31 -3.36 2.67
C ASN A 228 -17.49 -2.38 2.82
N LEU A 229 -18.65 -2.70 2.25
CA LEU A 229 -19.84 -1.86 2.34
C LEU A 229 -20.32 -1.69 3.79
N ALA A 230 -20.25 -2.72 4.62
CA ALA A 230 -20.60 -2.64 6.04
C ALA A 230 -19.67 -1.67 6.80
N ILE A 231 -18.36 -1.73 6.53
CA ILE A 231 -17.41 -0.77 7.10
C ILE A 231 -17.74 0.64 6.63
N PHE A 232 -18.03 0.82 5.34
CA PHE A 232 -18.32 2.15 4.79
C PHE A 232 -19.60 2.74 5.41
N TYR A 233 -20.68 1.96 5.55
CA TYR A 233 -21.89 2.40 6.22
C TYR A 233 -21.69 2.74 7.70
N GLN A 234 -20.90 1.94 8.42
CA GLN A 234 -20.54 2.23 9.81
C GLN A 234 -19.83 3.59 9.92
N HIS A 235 -18.83 3.84 9.08
CA HIS A 235 -18.05 5.08 9.10
C HIS A 235 -18.81 6.30 8.58
N SER A 236 -19.73 6.12 7.63
CA SER A 236 -20.63 7.18 7.14
C SER A 236 -21.89 7.38 8.00
N ASN A 237 -22.00 6.67 9.14
CA ASN A 237 -23.13 6.71 10.06
C ASN A 237 -24.49 6.38 9.40
N MET A 238 -24.48 5.50 8.39
CA MET A 238 -25.66 5.01 7.66
C MET A 238 -26.24 3.78 8.38
N GLN A 239 -26.87 4.02 9.53
CA GLN A 239 -27.26 2.97 10.47
C GLN A 239 -28.36 2.04 9.95
N GLU A 240 -29.32 2.54 9.17
CA GLU A 240 -30.42 1.69 8.66
C GLU A 240 -29.93 0.74 7.56
N GLU A 241 -29.09 1.25 6.65
CA GLU A 241 -28.45 0.46 5.60
C GLU A 241 -27.51 -0.60 6.20
N LEU A 242 -26.73 -0.22 7.22
CA LEU A 242 -25.88 -1.16 7.95
C LEU A 242 -26.70 -2.28 8.60
N ARG A 243 -27.80 -1.96 9.30
CA ARG A 243 -28.65 -2.98 9.94
C ARG A 243 -29.21 -3.98 8.95
N SER A 244 -29.64 -3.51 7.77
CA SER A 244 -30.12 -4.39 6.70
C SER A 244 -29.02 -5.36 6.25
N LEU A 245 -27.82 -4.83 6.00
CA LEU A 245 -26.65 -5.60 5.56
C LEU A 245 -26.16 -6.60 6.63
N LEU A 246 -26.20 -6.22 7.91
CA LEU A 246 -25.84 -7.10 9.03
C LEU A 246 -26.75 -8.34 9.09
N GLY A 247 -28.03 -8.19 8.74
CA GLY A 247 -28.96 -9.33 8.66
C GLY A 247 -28.49 -10.45 7.71
N LEU A 248 -27.72 -10.09 6.67
CA LEU A 248 -27.07 -11.02 5.75
C LEU A 248 -25.75 -11.53 6.32
N LEU A 249 -24.83 -10.63 6.69
CA LEU A 249 -23.47 -10.98 7.15
C LEU A 249 -23.47 -11.91 8.37
N LEU A 250 -24.40 -11.73 9.31
CA LEU A 250 -24.51 -12.55 10.52
C LEU A 250 -24.96 -13.99 10.25
N LYS A 251 -25.59 -14.24 9.09
CA LYS A 251 -26.00 -15.57 8.63
C LYS A 251 -24.95 -16.24 7.73
N THR A 252 -23.97 -15.48 7.25
CA THR A 252 -22.92 -15.97 6.37
C THR A 252 -21.91 -16.80 7.16
N VAL A 253 -21.61 -18.01 6.68
CA VAL A 253 -20.60 -18.89 7.27
C VAL A 253 -19.59 -19.27 6.19
N PRO A 254 -18.49 -18.51 6.03
CA PRO A 254 -17.51 -18.80 5.00
C PRO A 254 -16.73 -20.09 5.27
N PHE A 255 -16.26 -20.75 4.21
CA PHE A 255 -15.42 -21.95 4.31
C PHE A 255 -13.94 -21.58 4.45
N HIS A 256 -13.42 -20.74 3.54
CA HIS A 256 -12.00 -20.37 3.49
C HIS A 256 -11.57 -19.50 4.69
N PRO A 257 -10.40 -19.75 5.30
CA PRO A 257 -9.89 -18.99 6.44
C PRO A 257 -9.80 -17.49 6.19
N GLU A 258 -9.36 -17.06 5.00
CA GLU A 258 -9.30 -15.64 4.61
C GLU A 258 -10.67 -14.96 4.69
N HIS A 259 -11.70 -15.60 4.13
CA HIS A 259 -13.06 -15.10 4.17
C HIS A 259 -13.63 -15.08 5.59
N VAL A 260 -13.32 -16.09 6.40
CA VAL A 260 -13.68 -16.10 7.83
C VAL A 260 -12.99 -14.95 8.55
N PHE A 261 -11.72 -14.68 8.27
CA PHE A 261 -10.96 -13.58 8.85
C PHE A 261 -11.56 -12.22 8.48
N LYS A 262 -11.79 -11.96 7.18
CA LYS A 262 -12.41 -10.72 6.68
C LYS A 262 -13.78 -10.48 7.31
N LEU A 263 -14.63 -11.51 7.36
CA LEU A 263 -15.94 -11.40 8.01
C LEU A 263 -15.81 -11.10 9.51
N SER A 264 -14.89 -11.79 10.21
CA SER A 264 -14.69 -11.61 11.66
C SER A 264 -14.25 -10.20 12.01
N THR A 265 -13.29 -9.64 11.27
CA THR A 265 -12.78 -8.29 11.50
C THR A 265 -13.83 -7.25 11.18
N THR A 266 -14.58 -7.41 10.07
CA THR A 266 -15.72 -6.55 9.76
C THR A 266 -16.77 -6.57 10.86
N LEU A 267 -17.18 -7.76 11.34
CA LEU A 267 -18.14 -7.89 12.44
C LEU A 267 -17.61 -7.26 13.73
N GLY A 268 -16.30 -7.34 13.99
CA GLY A 268 -15.67 -6.63 15.12
C GLY A 268 -15.78 -5.11 15.01
N ILE A 269 -15.48 -4.56 13.82
CA ILE A 269 -15.51 -3.10 13.55
C ILE A 269 -16.93 -2.51 13.68
N VAL A 270 -17.93 -3.25 13.22
CA VAL A 270 -19.35 -2.81 13.27
C VAL A 270 -20.01 -3.09 14.63
N GLY A 271 -19.27 -3.59 15.63
CA GLY A 271 -19.74 -3.79 17.00
C GLY A 271 -20.37 -5.18 17.29
N GLU A 272 -20.40 -6.07 16.31
CA GLU A 272 -20.92 -7.45 16.43
C GLU A 272 -19.90 -8.41 17.06
N HIS A 273 -19.35 -8.01 18.21
CA HIS A 273 -18.23 -8.67 18.89
C HIS A 273 -18.50 -10.15 19.23
N GLY A 274 -19.75 -10.52 19.54
CA GLY A 274 -20.11 -11.90 19.85
C GLY A 274 -20.05 -12.84 18.65
N HIS A 275 -20.34 -12.34 17.45
CA HIS A 275 -20.19 -13.09 16.20
C HIS A 275 -18.71 -13.13 15.78
N ALA A 276 -18.03 -11.98 15.85
CA ALA A 276 -16.59 -11.88 15.59
C ALA A 276 -15.80 -12.89 16.45
N TYR A 277 -16.06 -12.95 17.76
CA TYR A 277 -15.40 -13.87 18.69
C TYR A 277 -15.60 -15.34 18.29
N ARG A 278 -16.81 -15.73 17.84
CA ARG A 278 -17.08 -17.10 17.38
C ARG A 278 -16.22 -17.46 16.18
N HIS A 279 -16.08 -16.56 15.22
CA HIS A 279 -15.28 -16.81 14.02
C HIS A 279 -13.77 -16.78 14.30
N PHE A 280 -13.27 -15.86 15.15
CA PHE A 280 -11.86 -15.89 15.58
C PHE A 280 -11.51 -17.20 16.31
N ARG A 281 -12.40 -17.70 17.19
CA ARG A 281 -12.21 -19.02 17.81
C ARG A 281 -12.23 -20.17 16.81
N ARG A 282 -13.00 -20.05 15.72
CA ARG A 282 -13.01 -21.05 14.64
C ARG A 282 -11.67 -21.06 13.91
N LEU A 283 -11.12 -19.89 13.57
CA LEU A 283 -9.79 -19.75 12.96
C LEU A 283 -8.68 -20.30 13.86
N LEU A 284 -8.73 -20.02 15.17
CA LEU A 284 -7.78 -20.57 16.14
C LEU A 284 -7.92 -22.09 16.34
N ARG A 285 -8.98 -22.73 15.86
CA ARG A 285 -9.14 -24.20 15.92
C ARG A 285 -8.70 -24.91 14.65
N SER A 286 -8.67 -24.24 13.50
CA SER A 286 -8.27 -24.87 12.24
C SER A 286 -6.77 -25.14 12.16
N GLY A 287 -5.95 -24.52 13.02
CA GLY A 287 -4.52 -24.79 13.14
C GLY A 287 -3.65 -23.90 12.26
N GLU A 288 -4.11 -23.55 11.05
CA GLU A 288 -3.34 -22.79 10.05
C GLU A 288 -2.83 -21.41 10.55
N LEU A 289 -3.64 -20.72 11.37
CA LEU A 289 -3.31 -19.37 11.87
C LEU A 289 -3.05 -19.33 13.39
N THR A 290 -2.87 -20.49 14.03
CA THR A 290 -2.69 -20.54 15.50
C THR A 290 -1.37 -19.95 15.99
N GLY A 291 -0.37 -19.83 15.11
CA GLY A 291 0.90 -19.18 15.41
C GLY A 291 0.83 -17.65 15.38
N GLU A 292 -0.25 -17.06 14.88
CA GLU A 292 -0.35 -15.61 14.67
C GLU A 292 -0.74 -14.88 15.97
N PRO A 293 0.15 -14.03 16.54
CA PRO A 293 -0.15 -13.27 17.76
C PRO A 293 -1.33 -12.32 17.57
N SER A 294 -1.45 -11.74 16.38
CA SER A 294 -2.51 -10.81 15.99
C SER A 294 -3.90 -11.45 16.06
N LEU A 295 -4.04 -12.72 15.66
CA LEU A 295 -5.31 -13.44 15.73
C LEU A 295 -5.75 -13.70 17.18
N HIS A 296 -4.79 -14.00 18.06
CA HIS A 296 -5.04 -14.07 19.50
C HIS A 296 -5.49 -12.70 20.06
N HIS A 297 -4.85 -11.62 19.64
CA HIS A 297 -5.26 -10.28 20.02
C HIS A 297 -6.70 -9.95 19.56
N PHE A 298 -7.07 -10.26 18.31
CA PHE A 298 -8.44 -10.07 17.81
C PHE A 298 -9.48 -10.84 18.63
N ALA A 299 -9.18 -12.11 18.96
CA ALA A 299 -10.05 -12.90 19.82
C ALA A 299 -10.19 -12.30 21.22
N ALA A 300 -9.10 -11.76 21.79
CA ALA A 300 -9.10 -11.13 23.09
C ALA A 300 -9.94 -9.85 23.13
N VAL A 301 -9.78 -8.97 22.14
CA VAL A 301 -10.58 -7.75 21.98
C VAL A 301 -12.07 -8.07 21.87
N ALA A 302 -12.43 -9.06 21.04
CA ALA A 302 -13.82 -9.49 20.91
C ALA A 302 -14.37 -10.05 22.23
N ALA A 303 -13.58 -10.87 22.95
CA ALA A 303 -13.96 -11.44 24.24
C ALA A 303 -14.16 -10.36 25.31
N ALA A 304 -13.29 -9.36 25.36
CA ALA A 304 -13.38 -8.25 26.31
C ALA A 304 -14.67 -7.44 26.09
N ASN A 305 -15.01 -7.11 24.83
CA ASN A 305 -16.23 -6.35 24.50
C ASN A 305 -17.54 -7.10 24.85
N ILE A 306 -17.52 -8.43 24.90
CA ILE A 306 -18.67 -9.24 25.34
C ILE A 306 -18.62 -9.60 26.84
N GLY A 307 -17.72 -9.00 27.61
CA GLY A 307 -17.57 -9.21 29.06
C GLY A 307 -16.90 -10.54 29.44
N ARG A 308 -16.34 -11.29 28.49
CA ARG A 308 -15.62 -12.54 28.73
C ARG A 308 -14.14 -12.29 29.04
N PHE A 309 -13.89 -11.58 30.14
CA PHE A 309 -12.55 -11.12 30.52
C PHE A 309 -11.55 -12.26 30.76
N ASP A 310 -11.98 -13.40 31.28
CA ASP A 310 -11.09 -14.55 31.51
C ASP A 310 -10.62 -15.19 30.19
N ASP A 311 -11.42 -15.11 29.13
CA ASP A 311 -10.98 -15.55 27.81
C ASP A 311 -10.09 -14.51 27.15
N ALA A 312 -10.42 -13.22 27.31
CA ALA A 312 -9.57 -12.12 26.84
C ALA A 312 -8.15 -12.24 27.42
N GLU A 313 -8.06 -12.47 28.73
CA GLU A 313 -6.79 -12.69 29.43
C GLU A 313 -5.98 -13.84 28.85
N ARG A 314 -6.60 -15.01 28.66
CA ARG A 314 -5.92 -16.18 28.07
C ARG A 314 -5.41 -15.90 26.67
N HIS A 315 -6.20 -15.20 25.87
CA HIS A 315 -5.82 -14.88 24.50
C HIS A 315 -4.66 -13.88 24.47
N TRP A 316 -4.67 -12.81 25.26
CA TRP A 316 -3.53 -11.89 25.34
C TRP A 316 -2.28 -12.53 25.95
N GLN A 317 -2.40 -13.40 26.95
CA GLN A 317 -1.27 -14.19 27.46
C GLN A 317 -0.69 -15.11 26.38
N GLN A 318 -1.52 -15.66 25.50
CA GLN A 318 -1.03 -16.47 24.39
C GLN A 318 -0.37 -15.61 23.30
N ALA A 319 -0.91 -14.43 22.99
CA ALA A 319 -0.25 -13.46 22.10
C ALA A 319 1.14 -13.07 22.63
N GLU A 320 1.25 -12.78 23.94
CA GLU A 320 2.53 -12.47 24.61
C GLU A 320 3.55 -13.61 24.53
N ARG A 321 3.09 -14.87 24.59
CA ARG A 321 3.97 -16.02 24.44
C ARG A 321 4.51 -16.18 23.03
N LEU A 322 3.69 -15.90 22.02
CA LEU A 322 4.03 -16.00 20.60
C LEU A 322 4.91 -14.83 20.15
N ASP A 323 4.73 -13.66 20.74
CA ASP A 323 5.43 -12.43 20.43
C ASP A 323 5.87 -11.73 21.72
N ARG A 324 7.06 -12.12 22.20
CA ARG A 324 7.63 -11.67 23.47
C ARG A 324 8.28 -10.29 23.39
N GLU A 325 8.61 -9.84 22.18
CA GLU A 325 9.25 -8.54 21.97
C GLU A 325 8.20 -7.42 21.88
N SER A 326 6.98 -7.74 21.47
CA SER A 326 5.89 -6.78 21.43
C SER A 326 5.37 -6.39 22.80
N GLU A 327 5.21 -5.08 22.99
CA GLU A 327 4.59 -4.51 24.18
C GLU A 327 3.06 -4.55 24.12
N VAL A 328 2.47 -4.90 22.97
CA VAL A 328 1.01 -4.84 22.74
C VAL A 328 0.25 -5.75 23.72
N PRO A 329 0.58 -7.04 23.86
CA PRO A 329 -0.14 -7.92 24.78
C PRO A 329 -0.04 -7.46 26.25
N ALA A 330 1.17 -7.09 26.69
CA ALA A 330 1.42 -6.62 28.05
C ALA A 330 0.61 -5.37 28.40
N PHE A 331 0.52 -4.43 27.45
CA PHE A 331 -0.28 -3.22 27.59
C PHE A 331 -1.77 -3.52 27.85
N TYR A 332 -2.38 -4.41 27.05
CA TYR A 332 -3.79 -4.75 27.22
C TYR A 332 -4.07 -5.61 28.45
N LEU A 333 -3.12 -6.49 28.84
CA LEU A 333 -3.20 -7.25 30.09
C LEU A 333 -3.22 -6.33 31.33
N GLN A 334 -2.40 -5.27 31.35
CA GLN A 334 -2.41 -4.29 32.45
C GLN A 334 -3.75 -3.54 32.54
N LYS A 335 -4.37 -3.23 31.40
CA LYS A 335 -5.67 -2.54 31.37
C LYS A 335 -6.85 -3.45 31.69
N LEU A 336 -6.70 -4.77 31.54
CA LEU A 336 -7.80 -5.72 31.75
C LEU A 336 -8.44 -5.60 33.15
N GLN A 337 -7.66 -5.33 34.20
CA GLN A 337 -8.23 -5.14 35.54
C GLN A 337 -9.17 -3.93 35.62
N LYS A 338 -8.81 -2.82 34.98
CA LYS A 338 -9.66 -1.63 34.89
C LYS A 338 -10.90 -1.87 34.04
N MET A 339 -10.79 -2.71 33.01
CA MET A 339 -11.95 -3.16 32.22
C MET A 339 -12.91 -4.01 33.06
N ARG A 340 -12.39 -4.89 33.92
CA ARG A 340 -13.20 -5.71 34.84
C ARG A 340 -13.96 -4.85 35.86
N THR A 341 -13.37 -3.74 36.32
CA THR A 341 -14.01 -2.81 37.27
C THR A 341 -14.85 -1.73 36.59
N LEU A 342 -14.99 -1.76 35.26
CA LEU A 342 -15.71 -0.75 34.45
C LEU A 342 -15.13 0.67 34.56
N GLU A 343 -13.89 0.81 35.03
CA GLU A 343 -13.16 2.07 35.03
C GLU A 343 -12.70 2.45 33.61
N GLU A 344 -12.50 1.45 32.75
CA GLU A 344 -12.05 1.62 31.37
C GLU A 344 -12.89 0.75 30.43
N SER A 345 -13.26 1.27 29.26
CA SER A 345 -13.98 0.49 28.25
C SER A 345 -13.03 -0.43 27.48
N PRO A 346 -13.49 -1.62 27.05
CA PRO A 346 -12.72 -2.45 26.13
C PRO A 346 -12.35 -1.71 24.85
N PRO A 347 -11.23 -2.08 24.19
CA PRO A 347 -10.85 -1.48 22.92
C PRO A 347 -11.91 -1.81 21.85
N THR A 348 -12.29 -0.82 21.06
CA THR A 348 -13.21 -0.98 19.94
C THR A 348 -12.50 -1.37 18.64
N HIS A 349 -11.21 -1.06 18.55
CA HIS A 349 -10.37 -1.38 17.40
C HIS A 349 -9.64 -2.70 17.63
N TYR A 350 -9.51 -3.46 16.54
CA TYR A 350 -8.95 -4.80 16.60
C TYR A 350 -7.46 -4.82 16.30
N HIS A 351 -6.87 -3.77 15.74
CA HIS A 351 -5.49 -3.81 15.27
C HIS A 351 -4.47 -4.22 16.35
N TYR A 352 -3.52 -5.06 15.97
CA TYR A 352 -2.44 -5.52 16.84
C TYR A 352 -1.32 -4.47 16.96
N HIS A 353 -1.66 -3.32 17.54
CA HIS A 353 -0.73 -2.25 17.86
C HIS A 353 -1.17 -1.55 19.15
N LEU A 354 -0.29 -0.73 19.72
CA LEU A 354 -0.66 0.13 20.85
C LEU A 354 -1.70 1.17 20.42
N PRO A 355 -2.61 1.62 21.30
CA PRO A 355 -3.51 2.72 20.96
C PRO A 355 -2.74 3.97 20.52
N PHE A 356 -3.36 4.77 19.66
CA PHE A 356 -2.71 5.93 19.04
C PHE A 356 -2.09 6.89 20.08
N ASP A 357 -2.82 7.18 21.16
CA ASP A 357 -2.32 8.08 22.22
C ASP A 357 -1.03 7.57 22.89
N GLU A 358 -0.87 6.25 22.99
CA GLU A 358 0.34 5.63 23.54
C GLU A 358 1.47 5.63 22.54
N GLN A 359 1.19 5.39 21.25
CA GLN A 359 2.19 5.56 20.19
C GLN A 359 2.70 7.00 20.15
N PHE A 360 1.79 7.97 20.24
CA PHE A 360 2.14 9.39 20.25
C PHE A 360 2.94 9.78 21.49
N ARG A 361 2.58 9.27 22.68
CA ARG A 361 3.38 9.49 23.90
C ARG A 361 4.82 9.00 23.72
N LYS A 362 5.03 7.88 23.04
CA LYS A 362 6.39 7.38 22.74
C LYS A 362 7.13 8.32 21.79
N TRP A 363 6.49 8.77 20.72
CA TRP A 363 7.10 9.70 19.77
C TRP A 363 7.35 11.09 20.32
N ALA A 364 6.54 11.56 21.27
CA ALA A 364 6.81 12.80 21.98
C ALA A 364 8.17 12.75 22.71
N ASN A 365 8.62 11.55 23.12
CA ASN A 365 9.91 11.32 23.77
C ASN A 365 11.04 10.94 22.79
N ALA A 366 10.71 10.53 21.56
CA ALA A 366 11.64 10.14 20.51
C ALA A 366 11.12 10.55 19.11
N PRO A 367 11.11 11.86 18.78
CA PRO A 367 10.51 12.38 17.55
C PRO A 367 11.19 11.86 16.27
N GLU A 368 12.46 11.46 16.36
CA GLU A 368 13.25 10.90 15.27
C GLU A 368 12.72 9.56 14.73
N LEU A 369 11.90 8.85 15.49
CA LEU A 369 11.30 7.57 15.07
C LEU A 369 10.05 7.76 14.19
N VAL A 370 9.42 8.93 14.24
CA VAL A 370 8.16 9.24 13.55
C VAL A 370 8.28 9.09 12.02
N PRO A 371 9.32 9.64 11.34
CA PRO A 371 9.43 9.52 9.89
C PRO A 371 9.63 8.07 9.43
N GLY A 372 10.35 7.26 10.21
CA GLY A 372 10.53 5.83 9.93
C GLY A 372 9.23 5.07 10.05
N ALA A 373 8.52 5.24 11.17
CA ALA A 373 7.24 4.59 11.41
C ALA A 373 6.17 4.99 10.36
N LEU A 374 6.04 6.26 10.02
CA LEU A 374 5.09 6.73 9.00
C LEU A 374 5.40 6.29 7.57
N LYS A 375 6.66 5.95 7.28
CA LYS A 375 7.09 5.47 5.95
C LYS A 375 7.04 3.95 5.84
N GLN A 376 7.24 3.25 6.95
CA GLN A 376 7.39 1.79 6.96
C GLN A 376 6.17 1.06 7.49
N ASP A 377 5.35 1.71 8.33
CA ASP A 377 4.13 1.14 8.90
C ASP A 377 2.88 1.85 8.35
N PRO A 378 2.15 1.17 7.47
CA PRO A 378 0.97 1.72 6.81
C PRO A 378 -0.25 1.86 7.70
N LEU A 379 -0.36 1.04 8.74
CA LEU A 379 -1.44 1.16 9.73
C LEU A 379 -1.23 2.42 10.55
N ILE A 380 0.02 2.71 10.92
CA ILE A 380 0.39 3.98 11.54
C ILE A 380 0.07 5.13 10.60
N ARG A 381 0.50 5.04 9.34
CA ARG A 381 0.22 6.07 8.33
C ARG A 381 -1.28 6.35 8.15
N SER A 382 -2.09 5.30 8.01
CA SER A 382 -3.55 5.42 7.90
C SER A 382 -4.18 6.03 9.15
N SER A 383 -3.67 5.69 10.34
CA SER A 383 -4.13 6.26 11.61
C SER A 383 -3.87 7.76 11.70
N PHE A 384 -2.76 8.26 11.15
CA PHE A 384 -2.49 9.70 11.07
C PHE A 384 -3.44 10.40 10.13
N PHE A 385 -3.67 9.87 8.92
CA PHE A 385 -4.63 10.48 8.01
C PHE A 385 -6.06 10.47 8.56
N TRP A 386 -6.43 9.41 9.29
CA TRP A 386 -7.70 9.37 9.99
C TRP A 386 -7.78 10.44 11.08
N ALA A 387 -6.75 10.55 11.92
CA ALA A 387 -6.68 11.53 13.00
C ALA A 387 -6.63 12.98 12.46
N LEU A 388 -6.02 13.22 11.29
CA LEU A 388 -6.05 14.50 10.61
C LEU A 388 -7.47 14.94 10.24
N ARG A 389 -8.36 13.99 9.91
CA ARG A 389 -9.73 14.27 9.48
C ARG A 389 -10.73 14.27 10.63
N HIS A 390 -10.58 13.35 11.57
CA HIS A 390 -11.59 13.05 12.59
C HIS A 390 -11.12 13.29 14.04
N GLY A 391 -9.83 13.55 14.25
CA GLY A 391 -9.30 13.87 15.57
C GLY A 391 -9.88 15.18 16.11
N ASP A 392 -9.76 15.38 17.43
CA ASP A 392 -10.02 16.69 18.00
C ASP A 392 -8.97 17.72 17.52
N ASN A 393 -9.20 19.01 17.78
CA ASN A 393 -8.31 20.06 17.28
C ASN A 393 -6.86 19.91 17.78
N ARG A 394 -6.67 19.35 18.97
CA ARG A 394 -5.34 19.14 19.55
C ARG A 394 -4.62 18.02 18.82
N THR A 395 -5.30 16.89 18.62
CA THR A 395 -4.79 15.74 17.86
C THR A 395 -4.48 16.15 16.43
N LYS A 396 -5.37 16.89 15.77
CA LYS A 396 -5.16 17.40 14.41
C LYS A 396 -3.91 18.27 14.30
N ALA A 397 -3.72 19.23 15.20
CA ALA A 397 -2.53 20.07 15.20
C ALA A 397 -1.22 19.26 15.32
N GLN A 398 -1.22 18.25 16.21
CA GLN A 398 -0.07 17.36 16.42
C GLN A 398 0.21 16.48 15.20
N VAL A 399 -0.84 15.93 14.59
CA VAL A 399 -0.77 15.12 13.38
C VAL A 399 -0.22 15.94 12.21
N ILE A 400 -0.74 17.16 12.00
CA ILE A 400 -0.26 18.06 10.93
C ILE A 400 1.26 18.29 11.06
N GLN A 401 1.74 18.56 12.28
CA GLN A 401 3.17 18.76 12.55
C GLN A 401 4.00 17.50 12.25
N ALA A 402 3.54 16.34 12.72
CA ALA A 402 4.25 15.09 12.54
C ALA A 402 4.29 14.63 11.07
N LEU A 403 3.21 14.83 10.30
CA LEU A 403 3.19 14.59 8.86
C LEU A 403 4.22 15.47 8.13
N GLY A 404 4.46 16.69 8.61
CA GLY A 404 5.49 17.59 8.11
C GLY A 404 6.92 17.02 8.14
N LEU A 405 7.20 16.03 9.00
CA LEU A 405 8.53 15.39 9.08
C LEU A 405 8.77 14.35 7.97
N VAL A 406 7.70 13.88 7.32
CA VAL A 406 7.77 12.87 6.25
C VAL A 406 7.92 13.52 4.88
N ALA A 407 7.15 14.58 4.64
CA ALA A 407 7.23 15.45 3.46
C ALA A 407 7.11 14.74 2.09
N ASP A 408 6.31 13.66 2.01
CA ASP A 408 6.01 12.98 0.75
C ASP A 408 4.79 13.58 0.03
N GLN A 409 4.54 13.13 -1.21
CA GLN A 409 3.48 13.69 -2.05
C GLN A 409 2.09 13.49 -1.43
N GLU A 410 1.85 12.37 -0.76
CA GLU A 410 0.53 12.07 -0.20
C GLU A 410 0.23 12.93 1.03
N VAL A 411 1.23 13.21 1.87
CA VAL A 411 1.13 14.22 2.92
C VAL A 411 0.79 15.60 2.33
N ILE A 412 1.45 15.98 1.24
CA ILE A 412 1.20 17.25 0.56
C ILE A 412 -0.26 17.34 0.10
N GLU A 413 -0.76 16.30 -0.58
CA GLU A 413 -2.15 16.27 -1.07
C GLU A 413 -3.16 16.24 0.07
N ALA A 414 -2.91 15.48 1.14
CA ALA A 414 -3.78 15.43 2.31
C ALA A 414 -3.88 16.79 3.02
N LEU A 415 -2.75 17.49 3.20
CA LEU A 415 -2.75 18.83 3.78
C LEU A 415 -3.38 19.86 2.83
N LYS A 416 -3.17 19.76 1.51
CA LYS A 416 -3.87 20.62 0.53
C LYS A 416 -5.39 20.44 0.60
N ALA A 417 -5.87 19.20 0.71
CA ALA A 417 -7.29 18.91 0.89
C ALA A 417 -7.82 19.49 2.23
N PHE A 418 -7.03 19.39 3.30
CA PHE A 418 -7.36 19.97 4.61
C PHE A 418 -7.55 21.49 4.55
N LEU A 419 -6.76 22.20 3.71
CA LEU A 419 -6.86 23.66 3.56
C LEU A 419 -8.17 24.15 2.94
N ILE A 420 -8.83 23.31 2.13
CA ILE A 420 -10.05 23.67 1.39
C ILE A 420 -11.33 23.12 2.05
N ASP A 421 -11.22 22.36 3.14
CA ASP A 421 -12.39 21.83 3.84
C ASP A 421 -13.08 22.93 4.66
N PRO A 422 -14.36 23.26 4.41
CA PRO A 422 -15.09 24.29 5.15
C PRO A 422 -15.32 23.96 6.63
N LYS A 423 -15.23 22.69 7.03
CA LYS A 423 -15.48 22.23 8.40
C LYS A 423 -14.29 22.44 9.33
N GLU A 424 -13.09 22.58 8.77
CA GLU A 424 -11.85 22.69 9.55
C GLU A 424 -11.59 24.12 10.02
N GLU A 425 -11.06 24.26 11.24
CA GLU A 425 -10.79 25.56 11.85
C GLU A 425 -9.67 26.33 11.16
N ASP A 426 -9.84 27.65 11.04
CA ASP A 426 -8.89 28.55 10.41
C ASP A 426 -7.49 28.46 11.07
N GLU A 427 -7.40 28.22 12.38
CA GLU A 427 -6.11 28.08 13.06
C GLU A 427 -5.36 26.82 12.63
N LEU A 428 -6.05 25.68 12.50
CA LEU A 428 -5.45 24.44 12.02
C LEU A 428 -5.01 24.56 10.57
N LYS A 429 -5.79 25.27 9.74
CA LYS A 429 -5.43 25.57 8.35
C LYS A 429 -4.15 26.41 8.28
N ARG A 430 -3.99 27.39 9.18
CA ARG A 430 -2.72 28.13 9.27
C ARG A 430 -1.57 27.17 9.56
N VAL A 431 -1.70 26.29 10.58
CA VAL A 431 -0.65 25.29 10.89
C VAL A 431 -0.33 24.42 9.67
N ALA A 432 -1.33 23.94 8.93
CA ALA A 432 -1.13 23.15 7.72
C ALA A 432 -0.42 23.92 6.59
N VAL A 433 -0.78 25.20 6.34
CA VAL A 433 -0.05 26.06 5.39
C VAL A 433 1.42 26.14 5.75
N LEU A 434 1.71 26.28 7.04
CA LEU A 434 3.05 26.51 7.54
C LEU A 434 3.92 25.27 7.40
N VAL A 435 3.36 24.09 7.69
CA VAL A 435 3.99 22.81 7.41
C VAL A 435 4.24 22.63 5.91
N LEU A 436 3.25 22.90 5.05
CA LEU A 436 3.41 22.82 3.59
C LEU A 436 4.53 23.74 3.07
N ARG A 437 4.67 24.94 3.66
CA ARG A 437 5.78 25.84 3.32
C ARG A 437 7.12 25.36 3.87
N SER A 438 7.19 24.77 5.06
CA SER A 438 8.44 24.28 5.65
C SER A 438 8.99 23.06 4.92
N ILE A 439 8.13 22.21 4.35
CA ILE A 439 8.56 21.08 3.50
C ILE A 439 8.96 21.51 2.08
N GLY A 440 8.93 22.81 1.77
CA GLY A 440 9.46 23.37 0.53
C GLY A 440 8.46 23.50 -0.62
N LEU A 441 7.15 23.36 -0.36
CA LEU A 441 6.13 23.57 -1.39
C LEU A 441 6.08 25.06 -1.79
N ASN A 442 6.47 25.33 -3.04
CA ASN A 442 6.58 26.69 -3.60
C ASN A 442 5.44 27.03 -4.56
N GLU A 443 4.31 26.34 -4.47
CA GLU A 443 3.13 26.56 -5.31
C GLU A 443 2.17 27.57 -4.66
N ALA A 444 1.23 28.12 -5.43
CA ALA A 444 0.11 28.84 -4.83
C ALA A 444 -0.75 27.86 -4.02
N LEU A 445 -1.16 28.25 -2.81
CA LEU A 445 -2.02 27.45 -1.95
C LEU A 445 -3.42 28.06 -1.91
N HIS A 446 -4.43 27.26 -2.18
CA HIS A 446 -5.83 27.67 -2.02
C HIS A 446 -6.30 27.27 -0.62
N VAL A 447 -6.81 28.23 0.15
CA VAL A 447 -7.22 28.03 1.53
C VAL A 447 -8.59 28.64 1.75
N GLN A 448 -9.49 27.90 2.42
CA GLN A 448 -10.79 28.43 2.80
C GLN A 448 -10.74 28.99 4.23
N PHE A 449 -10.76 30.31 4.37
CA PHE A 449 -10.84 31.01 5.67
C PHE A 449 -12.19 31.69 5.84
N GLY A 450 -12.86 31.49 6.98
CA GLY A 450 -14.16 32.12 7.26
C GLY A 450 -15.20 31.95 6.13
N GLY A 451 -15.17 30.81 5.44
CA GLY A 451 -16.06 30.51 4.30
C GLY A 451 -15.65 31.11 2.95
N ARG A 452 -14.56 31.90 2.87
CA ARG A 452 -14.05 32.49 1.63
C ARG A 452 -12.76 31.79 1.17
N MET A 453 -12.66 31.57 -0.14
CA MET A 453 -11.43 31.07 -0.74
C MET A 453 -10.39 32.19 -0.87
N VAL A 454 -9.21 31.95 -0.33
CA VAL A 454 -8.04 32.82 -0.38
C VAL A 454 -6.91 32.07 -1.08
N THR A 455 -6.30 32.70 -2.09
CA THR A 455 -5.09 32.16 -2.73
C THR A 455 -3.87 32.78 -2.09
N LEU A 456 -3.06 31.95 -1.42
CA LEU A 456 -1.78 32.32 -0.86
C LEU A 456 -0.69 32.10 -1.91
N GLU A 457 -0.21 33.19 -2.49
CA GLU A 457 0.87 33.19 -3.48
C GLU A 457 2.14 32.50 -2.98
N ALA A 458 2.88 31.92 -3.92
CA ALA A 458 4.19 31.35 -3.64
C ALA A 458 5.13 32.43 -3.06
N LYS A 459 5.79 32.14 -1.93
CA LYS A 459 6.81 33.05 -1.40
C LYS A 459 7.89 33.23 -2.47
N ARG A 460 8.16 34.48 -2.89
CA ARG A 460 9.33 34.84 -3.70
C ARG A 460 10.57 34.24 -3.02
N LYS A 461 11.41 33.52 -3.79
CA LYS A 461 12.63 32.85 -3.33
C LYS A 461 13.37 33.70 -2.29
N ALA A 462 13.25 33.31 -1.01
CA ALA A 462 14.28 33.63 -0.04
C ALA A 462 15.54 32.84 -0.44
N PRO A 463 16.77 33.35 -0.19
CA PRO A 463 17.98 32.57 -0.38
C PRO A 463 17.81 31.23 0.35
N ARG A 464 18.05 30.11 -0.33
CA ARG A 464 17.99 28.79 0.31
C ARG A 464 19.00 28.78 1.45
N LEU A 465 18.52 28.70 2.69
CA LEU A 465 19.36 28.32 3.82
C LEU A 465 20.00 26.94 3.49
N PRO A 466 21.28 26.72 3.85
CA PRO A 466 21.91 25.40 3.74
C PRO A 466 21.28 24.45 4.76
N VAL A 467 21.87 23.26 4.93
CA VAL A 467 21.50 22.31 5.99
C VAL A 467 21.34 23.06 7.32
N TRP A 468 20.20 22.86 7.98
CA TRP A 468 19.83 23.55 9.21
C TRP A 468 20.89 23.36 10.29
N ASP A 469 21.44 24.46 10.79
CA ASP A 469 22.53 24.42 11.77
C ASP A 469 21.97 24.15 13.18
N SER A 470 22.62 23.24 13.91
CA SER A 470 22.25 22.89 15.29
C SER A 470 22.20 24.10 16.25
N THR A 471 22.99 25.14 16.00
CA THR A 471 22.97 26.38 16.78
C THR A 471 21.76 27.26 16.48
N TRP A 472 21.19 27.17 15.28
CA TRP A 472 19.92 27.84 14.93
C TRP A 472 18.74 27.15 15.60
N GLN A 473 18.79 25.81 15.66
CA GLN A 473 17.83 24.98 16.35
C GLN A 473 17.81 25.27 17.86
N ALA A 474 18.99 25.36 18.49
CA ALA A 474 19.11 25.63 19.93
C ALA A 474 18.51 26.98 20.36
N VAL A 475 18.51 27.99 19.48
CA VAL A 475 17.81 29.27 19.72
C VAL A 475 16.30 29.08 19.70
N LEU A 476 15.81 28.35 18.70
CA LEU A 476 14.38 28.11 18.49
C LEU A 476 13.78 27.30 19.64
N GLU A 477 14.42 26.19 20.01
CA GLU A 477 13.98 25.32 21.11
C GLU A 477 13.94 26.08 22.44
N LYS A 478 14.93 26.94 22.69
CA LYS A 478 14.95 27.74 23.91
C LYS A 478 13.83 28.77 23.96
N ALA A 479 13.48 29.37 22.82
CA ALA A 479 12.34 30.29 22.73
C ALA A 479 11.03 29.53 22.93
N MET A 480 10.85 28.38 22.27
CA MET A 480 9.67 27.54 22.40
C MET A 480 9.46 27.05 23.84
N GLU A 481 10.51 26.57 24.51
CA GLU A 481 10.47 26.12 25.90
C GLU A 481 9.95 27.22 26.84
N GLN A 482 10.44 28.44 26.68
CA GLN A 482 10.07 29.57 27.53
C GLN A 482 8.69 30.17 27.18
N MET A 483 8.28 30.06 25.92
CA MET A 483 6.97 30.51 25.43
C MET A 483 5.85 29.48 25.66
N ALA A 484 6.20 28.21 25.90
CA ALA A 484 5.24 27.14 26.15
C ALA A 484 4.27 27.50 27.29
N GLY A 485 2.97 27.35 27.04
CA GLY A 485 1.90 27.63 27.99
C GLY A 485 1.60 29.12 28.24
N ARG A 486 2.38 30.05 27.67
CA ARG A 486 2.15 31.50 27.77
C ARG A 486 1.70 32.12 26.45
N TYR A 487 2.09 31.48 25.35
CA TYR A 487 1.76 31.89 23.99
C TYR A 487 0.98 30.77 23.32
N ASP A 488 -0.02 31.15 22.52
CA ASP A 488 -0.78 30.20 21.72
C ASP A 488 0.07 29.66 20.55
N VAL A 489 -0.46 28.66 19.85
CA VAL A 489 0.23 27.97 18.77
C VAL A 489 0.55 28.91 17.60
N VAL A 490 -0.29 29.93 17.35
CA VAL A 490 -0.09 30.92 16.28
C VAL A 490 1.08 31.82 16.60
N GLN A 491 1.15 32.30 17.85
CA GLN A 491 2.23 33.16 18.32
C GLN A 491 3.57 32.43 18.33
N GLN A 492 3.59 31.17 18.80
CA GLN A 492 4.79 30.34 18.71
C GLN A 492 5.21 30.11 17.27
N HIS A 493 4.25 29.97 16.36
CA HIS A 493 4.55 29.86 14.95
C HIS A 493 5.14 31.15 14.35
N ASP A 494 4.55 32.31 14.64
CA ASP A 494 5.02 33.60 14.15
C ASP A 494 6.44 33.89 14.62
N MET A 495 6.78 33.46 15.83
CA MET A 495 8.15 33.45 16.36
C MET A 495 9.11 32.60 15.50
N MET A 496 8.71 31.38 15.13
CA MET A 496 9.52 30.52 14.26
C MET A 496 9.70 31.14 12.86
N THR A 497 8.62 31.69 12.29
CA THR A 497 8.68 32.35 10.98
C THR A 497 9.57 33.58 11.02
N LEU A 498 9.52 34.37 12.10
CA LEU A 498 10.42 35.50 12.30
C LEU A 498 11.89 35.06 12.35
N TRP A 499 12.17 33.94 13.02
CA TRP A 499 13.52 33.40 13.09
C TRP A 499 14.05 32.96 11.72
N VAL A 500 13.22 32.28 10.93
CA VAL A 500 13.57 31.87 9.57
C VAL A 500 13.73 33.07 8.63
N ASP A 501 12.87 34.09 8.72
CA ASP A 501 13.00 35.35 7.93
C ASP A 501 14.31 36.06 8.29
N TYR A 502 14.64 36.14 9.57
CA TYR A 502 15.92 36.69 10.03
C TYR A 502 17.10 35.95 9.41
N LEU A 503 17.18 34.63 9.58
CA LEU A 503 18.28 33.80 9.07
C LEU A 503 18.42 33.92 7.55
N SER A 504 17.30 33.90 6.83
CA SER A 504 17.29 33.98 5.36
C SER A 504 17.82 35.30 4.82
N ARG A 505 17.70 36.39 5.59
CA ARG A 505 18.17 37.73 5.21
C ARG A 505 19.63 37.97 5.55
N VAL A 506 20.14 37.33 6.58
CA VAL A 506 21.54 37.48 7.02
C VAL A 506 22.46 36.41 6.45
N TYR A 507 21.93 35.35 5.83
CA TYR A 507 22.71 34.31 5.19
C TYR A 507 23.44 34.83 3.93
N PRO A 508 24.72 34.44 3.68
CA PRO A 508 25.55 33.46 4.41
C PRO A 508 26.24 33.99 5.68
N ASP A 509 26.16 35.29 5.95
CA ASP A 509 26.88 35.98 7.03
C ASP A 509 26.15 35.90 8.39
N VAL A 510 25.67 34.70 8.75
CA VAL A 510 24.95 34.48 10.01
C VAL A 510 25.90 34.73 11.20
N PRO A 511 25.51 35.55 12.20
CA PRO A 511 26.35 35.77 13.38
C PRO A 511 26.59 34.50 14.17
N LYS A 512 27.75 34.42 14.84
CA LYS A 512 28.03 33.35 15.81
C LYS A 512 26.99 33.35 16.95
N LEU A 513 26.23 32.27 17.08
CA LEU A 513 25.13 32.12 18.03
C LEU A 513 25.56 31.45 19.36
N ASN A 514 26.72 31.84 19.91
CA ASN A 514 27.31 31.20 21.10
C ASN A 514 26.47 31.35 22.40
N LYS A 515 25.40 32.16 22.39
CA LYS A 515 24.52 32.40 23.53
C LYS A 515 23.06 32.36 23.08
N SER A 516 22.49 31.16 23.01
CA SER A 516 21.14 30.93 22.48
C SER A 516 20.06 31.69 23.27
N SER A 517 20.18 31.78 24.59
CA SER A 517 19.16 32.41 25.44
C SER A 517 18.92 33.90 25.13
N GLY A 518 19.96 34.64 24.74
CA GLY A 518 19.79 36.05 24.37
C GLY A 518 19.04 36.24 23.06
N TRP A 519 19.27 35.36 22.08
CA TRP A 519 18.56 35.36 20.80
C TRP A 519 17.12 34.91 20.96
N ALA A 520 16.89 33.87 21.77
CA ALA A 520 15.56 33.37 22.09
C ALA A 520 14.70 34.43 22.79
N ALA A 521 15.27 35.15 23.76
CA ALA A 521 14.61 36.29 24.41
C ALA A 521 14.26 37.42 23.43
N ALA A 522 15.09 37.66 22.43
CA ALA A 522 14.84 38.69 21.41
C ALA A 522 13.72 38.28 20.43
N LEU A 523 13.63 36.99 20.11
CA LEU A 523 12.53 36.43 19.33
C LEU A 523 11.20 36.54 20.08
N GLU A 524 11.18 36.16 21.36
CA GLU A 524 9.98 36.33 22.18
C GLU A 524 9.59 37.81 22.30
N TYR A 525 10.57 38.70 22.51
CA TYR A 525 10.31 40.15 22.57
C TYR A 525 9.55 40.63 21.33
N TRP A 526 10.05 40.31 20.13
CA TRP A 526 9.41 40.76 18.90
C TRP A 526 8.07 40.13 18.66
N THR A 527 7.93 38.84 18.97
CA THR A 527 6.65 38.13 18.87
C THR A 527 5.60 38.78 19.75
N ALA A 528 5.91 39.00 21.04
CA ALA A 528 5.01 39.69 21.96
C ALA A 528 4.63 41.09 21.46
N LYS A 529 5.58 41.86 20.89
CA LYS A 529 5.27 43.18 20.31
C LYS A 529 4.37 43.08 19.07
N MET A 530 4.62 42.13 18.17
CA MET A 530 3.78 41.89 16.98
C MET A 530 2.33 41.55 17.36
N HIS A 531 2.13 40.82 18.46
CA HIS A 531 0.81 40.47 18.99
C HIS A 531 0.28 41.45 20.06
N ARG A 532 0.87 42.65 20.18
CA ARG A 532 0.43 43.71 21.10
C ARG A 532 0.41 43.31 22.59
N GLN A 533 1.23 42.34 22.98
CA GLN A 533 1.38 41.91 24.36
C GLN A 533 2.43 42.76 25.11
N ALA A 534 2.17 42.98 26.40
CA ALA A 534 3.09 43.68 27.29
C ALA A 534 4.25 42.75 27.66
N ILE A 535 5.48 43.18 27.36
CA ILE A 535 6.72 42.49 27.73
C ILE A 535 7.80 43.54 27.95
N THR A 536 8.58 43.38 29.02
CA THR A 536 9.72 44.23 29.35
C THR A 536 11.04 43.47 29.26
N TYR A 537 12.15 44.20 29.15
CA TYR A 537 13.47 43.57 29.19
C TYR A 537 13.73 42.88 30.53
N THR A 538 13.20 43.40 31.64
CA THR A 538 13.34 42.79 32.96
C THR A 538 12.70 41.41 33.00
N ASP A 539 11.52 41.26 32.40
CA ASP A 539 10.82 39.95 32.31
C ASP A 539 11.60 38.93 31.50
N LEU A 540 12.31 39.38 30.46
CA LEU A 540 13.12 38.51 29.61
C LEU A 540 14.46 38.14 30.24
N VAL A 541 15.10 39.07 30.97
CA VAL A 541 16.33 38.81 31.73
C VAL A 541 16.10 37.73 32.78
N ALA A 542 14.98 37.81 33.51
CA ALA A 542 14.63 36.82 34.54
C ALA A 542 14.36 35.42 33.95
N ARG A 543 13.83 35.33 32.72
CA ARG A 543 13.42 34.06 32.10
C ARG A 543 14.51 33.36 31.30
N TYR A 544 15.34 34.12 30.62
CA TYR A 544 16.36 33.58 29.72
C TYR A 544 17.77 33.61 30.32
N GLU A 545 17.92 34.09 31.56
CA GLU A 545 19.23 34.22 32.23
C GLU A 545 20.27 34.96 31.36
N ALA A 546 19.79 35.89 30.53
CA ALA A 546 20.58 36.66 29.58
C ALA A 546 20.65 38.13 30.01
N SER A 547 21.79 38.79 29.82
CA SER A 547 21.90 40.20 30.18
C SER A 547 21.03 41.09 29.30
N GLN A 548 20.42 42.13 29.88
CA GLN A 548 19.59 43.10 29.17
C GLN A 548 20.32 43.72 27.96
N ALA A 549 21.61 43.99 28.10
CA ALA A 549 22.45 44.48 27.01
C ALA A 549 22.54 43.50 25.83
N SER A 550 22.61 42.19 26.10
CA SER A 550 22.62 41.16 25.06
C SER A 550 21.28 41.07 24.35
N ILE A 551 20.18 41.05 25.11
CA ILE A 551 18.82 40.96 24.56
C ILE A 551 18.52 42.18 23.68
N SER A 552 18.77 43.39 24.18
CA SER A 552 18.58 44.63 23.42
C SER A 552 19.38 44.66 22.11
N ARG A 553 20.64 44.20 22.15
CA ARG A 553 21.48 44.09 20.96
C ARG A 553 20.89 43.14 19.91
N TYR A 554 20.39 41.98 20.33
CA TYR A 554 19.78 41.00 19.41
C TYR A 554 18.41 41.44 18.91
N VAL A 555 17.60 42.10 19.75
CA VAL A 555 16.34 42.74 19.36
C VAL A 555 16.58 43.73 18.21
N ASN A 556 17.54 44.64 18.36
CA ASN A 556 17.85 45.61 17.31
C ASN A 556 18.37 44.93 16.04
N ARG A 557 19.21 43.89 16.18
CA ARG A 557 19.77 43.17 15.03
C ARG A 557 18.71 42.41 14.23
N ILE A 558 17.73 41.81 14.90
CA ILE A 558 16.60 41.14 14.25
C ILE A 558 15.73 42.17 13.52
N ASP A 559 15.47 43.31 14.15
CA ASP A 559 14.70 44.41 13.57
C ASP A 559 15.39 45.04 12.35
N GLU A 560 16.70 45.29 12.41
CA GLU A 560 17.50 45.81 11.30
C GLU A 560 17.42 44.91 10.06
N ALA A 561 17.43 43.60 10.24
CA ALA A 561 17.29 42.66 9.14
C ALA A 561 15.83 42.55 8.65
N CYS A 562 14.87 42.44 9.57
CA CYS A 562 13.49 42.06 9.24
C CYS A 562 12.54 43.26 9.02
N GLY A 563 12.94 44.48 9.40
CA GLY A 563 12.16 45.70 9.30
C GLY A 563 10.87 45.70 10.14
N ILE A 564 10.92 45.14 11.36
CA ILE A 564 9.72 44.85 12.15
C ILE A 564 9.03 46.13 12.61
N ARG A 565 9.79 47.11 13.12
CA ARG A 565 9.24 48.42 13.53
C ARG A 565 8.55 49.15 12.39
N GLU A 566 9.11 49.08 11.18
CA GLU A 566 8.52 49.72 10.00
C GLU A 566 7.22 49.02 9.57
N LYS A 567 7.22 47.68 9.51
CA LYS A 567 6.03 46.87 9.22
C LYS A 567 4.91 47.14 10.23
N MET A 568 5.23 47.23 11.52
CA MET A 568 4.27 47.54 12.57
C MET A 568 3.70 48.97 12.43
N LYS A 569 4.51 49.96 12.05
CA LYS A 569 4.02 51.33 11.78
C LYS A 569 3.07 51.39 10.58
N GLN A 570 3.38 50.67 9.50
CA GLN A 570 2.53 50.61 8.29
C GLN A 570 1.18 49.93 8.57
N SER A 571 1.17 48.92 9.46
CA SER A 571 -0.06 48.22 9.88
C SER A 571 -1.04 49.07 10.72
N LEU A 572 -0.57 50.20 11.28
CA LEU A 572 -1.38 51.14 12.06
C LEU A 572 -2.04 52.24 11.22
N THR A 573 -1.65 52.39 9.95
CA THR A 573 -2.16 53.42 9.01
C THR A 573 -3.26 52.92 8.06
N ILE A 574 -3.66 51.65 8.15
CA ILE A 574 -4.77 51.10 7.38
C ILE A 574 -6.00 51.04 8.30
N PRO A 575 -7.11 51.74 8.02
CA PRO A 575 -8.34 51.61 8.80
C PRO A 575 -8.82 50.15 8.72
N GLN A 576 -9.02 49.52 9.87
CA GLN A 576 -9.45 48.13 9.97
C GLN A 576 -10.86 47.97 9.38
N LEU A 577 -11.00 47.04 8.42
CA LEU A 577 -12.27 46.53 7.88
C LEU A 577 -12.71 45.29 8.66
#